data_AF-A0AAU7F6U7-F1
#
_entry.id   AF-A0AAU7F6U7-F1
#
_cell.length_a   1.000
_cell.length_b   1.000
_cell.length_c   1.000
_cell.angle_alpha   90.00
_cell.angle_beta   90.00
_cell.angle_gamma   90.00
#
_symmetry.space_group_name_H-M   'P 1'
#
loop_
_entity.id
_entity.type
_entity.pdbx_description
1 polymer ?
#
loop_
_entity_poly.entity_id
_entity_poly.type
_entity_poly.pdbx_seq_one_letter_code
_entity_poly.pdbx_strand_id
1 'polypeptide(L)'
;MQNSPKIDRTKWHKPTYLGHYDENASHYEGIRCYCKKCGLSFVFSAESQKNAFEVEHRYPGWLPTLCPMCSEQWERLKQDVIRFENLWESNHSQFASDQAFLKNWLASLQEAQKYGKKDFGSRICMLVKAIAHIQSSI
;
A
#
# COMPACT_ATOMS: atom_id res chain seq x y z
N MET A 1 2.22 -0.41 -33.05
CA MET A 1 2.33 -1.50 -32.06
C MET A 1 3.49 -1.14 -31.14
N GLN A 2 3.25 -0.86 -29.86
CA GLN A 2 4.34 -0.63 -28.93
C GLN A 2 5.06 -1.97 -28.70
N ASN A 3 6.39 -1.97 -28.86
CA ASN A 3 7.19 -3.15 -28.61
C ASN A 3 7.18 -3.44 -27.11
N SER A 4 6.47 -4.48 -26.69
CA SER A 4 6.52 -4.96 -25.31
C SER A 4 7.98 -5.22 -24.90
N PRO A 5 8.37 -4.94 -23.65
CA PRO A 5 9.71 -5.24 -23.16
C PRO A 5 10.02 -6.74 -23.15
N LYS A 6 11.26 -7.08 -23.53
CA LYS A 6 11.82 -8.43 -23.39
C LYS A 6 12.00 -8.81 -21.93
N ILE A 7 11.77 -10.08 -21.62
CA ILE A 7 12.04 -10.69 -20.33
C ILE A 7 13.54 -10.97 -20.19
N ASP A 8 14.14 -10.50 -19.11
CA ASP A 8 15.48 -10.92 -18.67
C ASP A 8 15.37 -11.83 -17.44
N ARG A 9 15.32 -13.15 -17.68
CA ARG A 9 15.17 -14.16 -16.62
C ARG A 9 16.37 -14.24 -15.69
N THR A 10 17.54 -13.70 -16.09
CA THR A 10 18.73 -13.69 -15.22
C THR A 10 18.58 -12.74 -14.04
N LYS A 11 17.66 -11.77 -14.15
CA LYS A 11 17.32 -10.80 -13.11
C LYS A 11 16.19 -11.25 -12.20
N TRP A 12 15.52 -12.35 -12.57
CA TRP A 12 14.50 -12.91 -11.70
C TRP A 12 15.15 -13.55 -10.47
N HIS A 13 14.49 -13.43 -9.32
CA HIS A 13 14.95 -14.07 -8.09
C HIS A 13 15.09 -15.60 -8.22
N LYS A 14 14.34 -16.25 -9.13
CA LYS A 14 14.57 -17.63 -9.61
C LYS A 14 14.33 -17.71 -11.12
N PRO A 15 15.02 -18.60 -11.85
CA PRO A 15 14.90 -18.70 -13.30
C PRO A 15 13.53 -19.22 -13.76
N THR A 16 12.91 -20.07 -12.93
CA THR A 16 11.63 -20.72 -13.20
C THR A 16 10.65 -20.49 -12.06
N TYR A 17 9.40 -20.19 -12.43
CA TYR A 17 8.28 -20.05 -11.51
C TYR A 17 7.03 -20.65 -12.16
N LEU A 18 6.21 -21.31 -11.36
CA LEU A 18 4.82 -21.57 -11.72
C LEU A 18 4.08 -20.23 -11.64
N GLY A 19 3.61 -19.72 -12.78
CA GLY A 19 3.02 -18.39 -12.85
C GLY A 19 2.53 -18.01 -14.24
N HIS A 20 2.50 -16.71 -14.52
CA HIS A 20 1.95 -16.15 -15.77
C HIS A 20 2.83 -16.36 -17.01
N TYR A 21 4.09 -16.75 -16.83
CA TYR A 21 5.06 -16.89 -17.91
C TYR A 21 5.69 -18.27 -17.87
N ASP A 22 5.59 -18.99 -19.00
CA ASP A 22 6.30 -20.24 -19.20
C ASP A 22 7.75 -20.00 -19.65
N GLU A 23 8.49 -21.07 -19.95
CA GLU A 23 9.88 -21.00 -20.40
C GLU A 23 10.03 -20.37 -21.80
N ASN A 24 8.98 -20.38 -22.61
CA ASN A 24 8.98 -19.88 -23.99
C ASN A 24 8.61 -18.39 -24.08
N ALA A 25 8.02 -17.81 -23.04
CA ALA A 25 7.67 -16.40 -23.02
C ALA A 25 8.91 -15.51 -23.25
N SER A 26 8.86 -14.63 -24.26
CA SER A 26 9.99 -13.77 -24.61
C SER A 26 9.79 -12.31 -24.19
N HIS A 27 8.54 -11.90 -23.98
CA HIS A 27 8.16 -10.53 -23.66
C HIS A 27 7.09 -10.52 -22.57
N TYR A 28 7.02 -9.43 -21.81
CA TYR A 28 5.91 -9.22 -20.89
C TYR A 28 4.65 -8.78 -21.65
N GLU A 29 3.48 -9.14 -21.12
CA GLU A 29 2.18 -8.80 -21.67
C GLU A 29 1.31 -8.16 -20.59
N GLY A 30 0.41 -7.25 -20.97
CA GLY A 30 -0.45 -6.58 -19.98
C GLY A 30 -1.37 -7.58 -19.25
N ILE A 31 -1.27 -7.64 -17.92
CA ILE A 31 -2.12 -8.52 -17.09
C ILE A 31 -3.26 -7.69 -16.50
N ARG A 32 -4.51 -8.13 -16.70
CA ARG A 32 -5.68 -7.49 -16.07
C ARG A 32 -5.73 -7.87 -14.58
N CYS A 33 -5.82 -6.86 -13.72
CA CYS A 33 -5.91 -7.00 -12.26
C CYS A 33 -7.13 -6.24 -11.71
N TYR A 34 -7.45 -6.45 -10.45
CA TYR A 34 -8.51 -5.74 -9.72
C TYR A 34 -7.97 -5.10 -8.46
N CYS A 35 -8.31 -3.82 -8.25
CA CYS A 35 -7.87 -3.09 -7.08
C CYS A 35 -8.67 -3.52 -5.85
N LYS A 36 -7.99 -4.00 -4.79
CA LYS A 36 -8.64 -4.40 -3.54
C LYS A 36 -9.32 -3.24 -2.79
N LYS A 37 -8.88 -2.00 -3.03
CA LYS A 37 -9.41 -0.80 -2.38
C LYS A 37 -10.68 -0.28 -3.04
N CYS A 38 -10.64 -0.05 -4.36
CA CYS A 38 -11.74 0.58 -5.10
C CYS A 38 -12.54 -0.40 -5.99
N GLY A 39 -12.12 -1.65 -6.12
CA GLY A 39 -12.77 -2.67 -6.95
C GLY A 39 -12.56 -2.51 -8.46
N LEU A 40 -12.01 -1.38 -8.92
CA LEU A 40 -11.83 -1.10 -10.34
C LEU A 40 -10.78 -2.03 -10.97
N SER A 41 -11.05 -2.47 -12.20
CA SER A 41 -10.09 -3.21 -13.02
C SER A 41 -9.00 -2.28 -13.54
N PHE A 42 -7.76 -2.75 -13.58
CA PHE A 42 -6.64 -2.04 -14.17
C PHE A 42 -5.68 -3.02 -14.87
N VAL A 43 -4.74 -2.50 -15.67
CA VAL A 43 -3.74 -3.31 -16.36
C VAL A 43 -2.39 -3.14 -15.66
N PHE A 44 -1.80 -4.24 -15.22
CA PHE A 44 -0.39 -4.30 -14.86
C PHE A 44 0.40 -4.37 -16.16
N SER A 45 0.93 -3.22 -16.61
CA SER A 45 1.56 -3.10 -17.92
C SER A 45 2.84 -3.92 -18.03
N ALA A 46 3.28 -4.19 -19.25
CA ALA A 46 4.50 -4.93 -19.51
C ALA A 46 5.74 -4.20 -18.95
N GLU A 47 5.77 -2.88 -19.00
CA GLU A 47 6.83 -2.03 -18.43
C GLU A 47 6.84 -2.10 -16.90
N SER A 48 5.64 -2.03 -16.30
CA SER A 48 5.47 -2.14 -14.85
C SER A 48 5.92 -3.52 -14.35
N GLN A 49 5.65 -4.57 -15.12
CA GLN A 49 6.14 -5.93 -14.85
C GLN A 49 7.65 -6.03 -14.92
N LYS A 50 8.26 -5.47 -15.98
CA LYS A 50 9.73 -5.43 -16.09
C LYS A 50 10.34 -4.76 -14.87
N ASN A 51 9.84 -3.60 -14.47
CA ASN A 51 10.33 -2.90 -13.28
C ASN A 51 10.15 -3.73 -12.01
N ALA A 52 8.95 -4.28 -11.79
CA ALA A 52 8.66 -5.08 -10.60
C ALA A 52 9.57 -6.31 -10.48
N PHE A 53 9.76 -7.08 -11.55
CA PHE A 53 10.46 -8.35 -11.48
C PHE A 53 11.97 -8.22 -11.62
N GLU A 54 12.46 -7.29 -12.42
CA GLU A 54 13.89 -7.17 -12.74
C GLU A 54 14.61 -6.05 -11.98
N VAL A 55 13.88 -5.07 -11.44
CA VAL A 55 14.47 -3.93 -10.69
C VAL A 55 14.09 -4.02 -9.21
N GLU A 56 12.81 -4.20 -8.90
CA GLU A 56 12.34 -4.35 -7.53
C GLU A 56 12.49 -5.79 -6.99
N HIS A 57 12.92 -6.72 -7.85
CA HIS A 57 13.13 -8.14 -7.52
C HIS A 57 11.88 -8.82 -6.90
N ARG A 58 10.68 -8.39 -7.31
CA ARG A 58 9.44 -9.10 -6.98
C ARG A 58 9.46 -10.46 -7.67
N TYR A 59 8.84 -11.46 -7.03
CA TYR A 59 8.69 -12.76 -7.68
C TYR A 59 7.79 -12.61 -8.94
N PRO A 60 8.09 -13.26 -10.08
CA PRO A 60 7.33 -13.14 -11.33
C PRO A 60 5.85 -13.51 -11.29
N GLY A 61 5.39 -14.20 -10.24
CA GLY A 61 3.96 -14.45 -9.99
C GLY A 61 3.27 -13.35 -9.18
N TRP A 62 3.99 -12.31 -8.76
CA TRP A 62 3.45 -11.22 -7.96
C TRP A 62 2.56 -10.34 -8.83
N LEU A 63 1.38 -10.02 -8.29
CA LEU A 63 0.46 -9.08 -8.92
C LEU A 63 0.19 -7.89 -7.99
N PRO A 64 0.11 -6.66 -8.54
CA PRO A 64 -0.30 -5.51 -7.77
C PRO A 64 -1.72 -5.69 -7.25
N THR A 65 -1.93 -5.34 -5.98
CA THR A 65 -3.25 -5.45 -5.33
C THR A 65 -4.01 -4.12 -5.34
N LEU A 66 -3.35 -3.03 -5.74
CA LEU A 66 -3.91 -1.69 -5.84
C LEU A 66 -3.68 -1.17 -7.25
N CYS A 67 -4.65 -0.43 -7.80
CA CYS A 67 -4.43 0.34 -9.02
C CYS A 67 -3.43 1.49 -8.76
N PRO A 68 -2.85 2.11 -9.81
CA PRO A 68 -1.86 3.18 -9.64
C PRO A 68 -2.32 4.32 -8.73
N MET A 69 -3.57 4.78 -8.90
CA MET A 69 -4.14 5.84 -8.07
C MET A 69 -4.24 5.45 -6.59
N CYS A 70 -4.76 4.26 -6.29
CA CYS A 70 -4.85 3.78 -4.90
C CYS A 70 -3.46 3.49 -4.32
N SER A 71 -2.50 3.05 -5.13
CA SER A 71 -1.13 2.85 -4.67
C SER A 71 -0.47 4.16 -4.26
N GLU A 72 -0.64 5.22 -5.06
CA GLU A 72 -0.11 6.55 -4.74
C GLU A 72 -0.77 7.13 -3.49
N GLN A 73 -2.11 7.05 -3.40
CA GLN A 73 -2.84 7.48 -2.20
C GLN A 73 -2.39 6.72 -0.95
N TRP A 74 -2.14 5.41 -1.09
CA TRP A 74 -1.61 4.60 0.00
C TRP A 74 -0.24 5.07 0.46
N GLU A 75 0.66 5.42 -0.46
CA GLU A 75 1.97 5.95 -0.09
C GLU A 75 1.88 7.25 0.69
N ARG A 76 1.04 8.19 0.23
CA ARG A 76 0.80 9.45 0.94
C ARG A 76 0.24 9.20 2.35
N LEU A 77 -0.74 8.31 2.45
CA LEU A 77 -1.36 7.96 3.72
C LEU A 77 -0.38 7.32 4.71
N LYS A 78 0.55 6.49 4.23
CA LYS A 78 1.63 5.95 5.07
C LYS A 78 2.51 7.05 5.65
N GLN A 79 2.88 8.04 4.83
CA GLN A 79 3.65 9.20 5.32
C GLN A 79 2.88 9.99 6.36
N ASP A 80 1.57 10.19 6.18
CA ASP A 80 0.72 10.86 7.16
C ASP A 80 0.66 10.08 8.49
N VAL A 81 0.49 8.75 8.44
CA VAL A 81 0.47 7.89 9.64
C VAL A 81 1.80 7.99 10.40
N ILE A 82 2.93 7.86 9.70
CA ILE A 82 4.27 7.98 10.29
C ILE A 82 4.45 9.38 10.91
N ARG A 83 3.97 10.44 10.24
CA ARG A 83 4.03 11.80 10.79
C ARG A 83 3.25 11.91 12.11
N PHE A 84 2.04 11.38 12.17
CA PHE A 84 1.25 11.39 13.41
C PHE A 84 1.93 10.61 14.53
N GLU A 85 2.50 9.44 14.22
CA GLU A 85 3.26 8.63 15.17
C GLU A 85 4.46 9.40 15.74
N ASN A 86 5.26 10.03 14.88
CA ASN A 86 6.41 10.83 15.31
C ASN A 86 6.01 12.03 16.16
N LEU A 87 4.92 12.73 15.80
CA LEU A 87 4.40 13.86 16.57
C LEU A 87 3.91 13.42 17.96
N TRP A 88 3.23 12.28 18.02
CA TRP A 88 2.75 11.69 19.26
C TRP A 88 3.90 11.30 20.18
N GLU A 89 4.93 10.63 19.66
CA GLU A 89 6.12 10.23 20.42
C GLU A 89 6.91 11.44 20.92
N SER A 90 7.02 12.49 20.10
CA SER A 90 7.81 13.67 20.44
C SER A 90 7.12 14.59 21.45
N ASN A 91 5.79 14.71 21.42
CA ASN A 91 5.04 15.69 22.20
C ASN A 91 3.72 15.12 22.74
N HIS A 92 3.78 13.95 23.36
CA HIS A 92 2.59 13.23 23.87
C HIS A 92 1.68 14.11 24.73
N SER A 93 2.23 14.84 25.71
CA SER A 93 1.44 15.66 26.65
C SER A 93 0.65 16.77 25.96
N GLN A 94 1.19 17.32 24.87
CA GLN A 94 0.53 18.35 24.08
C GLN A 94 -0.61 17.77 23.22
N PHE A 95 -0.35 16.64 22.54
CA PHE A 95 -1.31 16.07 21.60
C PHE A 95 -2.35 15.15 22.25
N ALA A 96 -2.12 14.68 23.48
CA ALA A 96 -3.07 13.85 24.21
C ALA A 96 -4.40 14.55 24.52
N SER A 97 -4.42 15.89 24.56
CA SER A 97 -5.62 16.71 24.74
C SER A 97 -6.08 17.41 23.45
N ASP A 98 -5.31 17.32 22.36
CA ASP A 98 -5.67 17.90 21.07
C ASP A 98 -6.66 16.98 20.34
N GLN A 99 -7.95 17.28 20.49
CA GLN A 99 -9.01 16.51 19.87
C GLN A 99 -8.93 16.50 18.33
N ALA A 100 -8.48 17.60 17.70
CA ALA A 100 -8.38 17.69 16.25
C ALA A 100 -7.26 16.78 15.73
N PHE A 101 -6.09 16.81 16.40
CA PHE A 101 -4.99 15.90 16.12
C PHE A 101 -5.42 14.43 16.20
N LEU A 102 -6.04 14.03 17.33
CA LEU A 102 -6.45 12.64 17.56
C LEU A 102 -7.48 12.16 16.53
N LYS A 103 -8.46 13.00 16.17
CA LYS A 103 -9.46 12.68 15.14
C LYS A 103 -8.84 12.52 13.76
N ASN A 104 -7.92 13.41 13.38
CA ASN A 104 -7.24 13.31 12.09
C ASN A 104 -6.36 12.06 12.02
N TRP A 105 -5.65 11.73 13.09
CA TRP A 105 -4.86 10.51 13.16
C TRP A 105 -5.73 9.26 13.08
N LEU A 106 -6.85 9.23 13.82
CA LEU A 106 -7.82 8.13 13.77
C LEU A 106 -8.37 7.94 12.36
N ALA A 107 -8.75 9.03 11.68
CA ALA A 107 -9.24 8.99 10.31
C ALA A 107 -8.20 8.39 9.35
N SER A 108 -6.92 8.77 9.49
CA SER A 108 -5.84 8.20 8.67
C SER A 108 -5.66 6.71 8.89
N LEU A 109 -5.70 6.24 10.15
CA LEU A 109 -5.59 4.81 10.46
C LEU A 109 -6.80 4.01 9.95
N GLN A 110 -8.01 4.55 10.07
CA GLN A 110 -9.22 3.92 9.54
C GLN A 110 -9.21 3.86 8.01
N GLU A 111 -8.74 4.92 7.34
CA GLU A 111 -8.58 4.91 5.89
C GLU A 111 -7.52 3.90 5.46
N ALA A 112 -6.42 3.77 6.23
CA ALA A 112 -5.34 2.82 5.98
C ALA A 112 -5.83 1.36 6.02
N GLN A 113 -6.76 1.04 6.91
CA GLN A 113 -7.35 -0.31 7.00
C GLN A 113 -8.05 -0.72 5.70
N LYS A 114 -8.65 0.22 4.96
CA LYS A 114 -9.33 -0.06 3.70
C LYS A 114 -8.37 -0.52 2.59
N TYR A 115 -7.06 -0.30 2.73
CA TYR A 115 -6.03 -0.83 1.83
C TYR A 115 -5.62 -2.27 2.16
N GLY A 116 -6.34 -2.96 3.06
CA GLY A 116 -6.11 -4.37 3.40
C GLY A 116 -5.05 -4.58 4.48
N LYS A 117 -4.70 -3.53 5.24
CA LYS A 117 -3.73 -3.58 6.34
C LYS A 117 -4.48 -3.74 7.68
N LYS A 118 -4.16 -4.79 8.44
CA LYS A 118 -4.88 -5.16 9.68
C LYS A 118 -4.17 -4.72 10.97
N ASP A 119 -3.00 -4.09 10.88
CA ASP A 119 -2.11 -3.86 12.03
C ASP A 119 -2.44 -2.61 12.87
N PHE A 120 -3.50 -1.87 12.52
CA PHE A 120 -3.82 -0.59 13.19
C PHE A 120 -4.80 -0.71 14.37
N GLY A 121 -5.24 -1.93 14.73
CA GLY A 121 -6.34 -2.14 15.68
C GLY A 121 -6.10 -1.58 17.08
N SER A 122 -4.90 -1.80 17.64
CA SER A 122 -4.53 -1.29 18.97
C SER A 122 -4.50 0.24 19.01
N ARG A 123 -3.85 0.86 18.01
CA ARG A 123 -3.76 2.33 17.86
C ARG A 123 -5.14 2.96 17.68
N ILE A 124 -6.00 2.39 16.85
CA ILE A 124 -7.39 2.86 16.68
C ILE A 124 -8.15 2.80 18.02
N CYS A 125 -8.06 1.70 18.76
CA CYS A 125 -8.72 1.55 20.05
C CYS A 125 -8.22 2.59 21.07
N MET A 126 -6.90 2.83 21.13
CA MET A 126 -6.30 3.86 21.96
C MET A 126 -6.87 5.25 21.64
N LEU A 127 -6.89 5.63 20.36
CA LEU A 127 -7.38 6.95 19.93
C LEU A 127 -8.87 7.15 20.22
N VAL A 128 -9.68 6.13 19.97
CA VAL A 128 -11.12 6.17 20.30
C VAL A 128 -11.34 6.43 21.78
N LYS A 129 -10.58 5.77 22.67
CA LYS A 129 -10.66 5.99 24.12
C LYS A 129 -10.20 7.39 24.52
N ALA A 130 -9.09 7.88 23.96
CA ALA A 130 -8.57 9.21 24.26
C ALA A 130 -9.58 10.31 23.87
N ILE A 131 -10.18 10.21 22.68
CA ILE A 131 -11.20 11.15 22.20
C ILE A 131 -12.45 11.13 23.10
N ALA A 132 -12.93 9.95 23.49
CA ALA A 132 -14.09 9.82 24.36
C ALA A 132 -13.85 10.43 25.76
N HIS A 133 -12.63 10.29 26.29
CA HIS A 133 -12.25 10.88 27.57
C HIS A 133 -12.26 12.42 27.54
N ILE A 134 -11.72 13.02 26.48
CA ILE A 134 -11.76 14.48 26.28
C ILE A 134 -13.22 14.97 26.23
N GLN A 135 -14.09 14.26 25.50
CA GLN A 135 -15.50 14.64 25.37
C GLN A 135 -16.31 14.51 26.65
N SER A 136 -15.91 13.61 27.56
CA SER A 136 -16.59 13.40 28.85
C SER A 136 -16.11 14.34 29.95
N SER A 137 -15.03 15.10 29.69
CA SER A 137 -14.40 16.02 30.65
C SER A 137 -14.75 17.50 30.38
N ILE A 138 -15.64 17.74 29.41
CA ILE A 138 -16.22 19.04 29.03
C ILE A 138 -17.67 19.04 29.50
#